data_AF-A0AAU7CWI4-F1
#
_entry.id   AF-A0AAU7CWI4-F1
#
_cell.length_a   1.000
_cell.length_b   1.000
_cell.length_c   1.000
_cell.angle_alpha   90.00
_cell.angle_beta   90.00
_cell.angle_gamma   90.00
#
_symmetry.space_group_name_H-M   'P 1'
#
loop_
_entity.id
_entity.type
_entity.pdbx_description
1 polymer ?
#
loop_
_entity_poly.entity_id
_entity_poly.type
_entity_poly.pdbx_seq_one_letter_code
_entity_poly.pdbx_strand_id
1 'polypeptide(L)'
;MSQNHIQEHIDLIAKHEQDFLLHRTSAERLGDSIAGFAGSLPFVCIHLAIFAGWMAFNTVSSPHLRHFDPPPYSLLGTIVAIEAILLASMILMRQSRMSRRADERDHLMLQILLLTEKEITAVLGVDRQIAERIGLQQVAHDRNIEQLSQDTSIDDVAQTIKDTLPSD
;
A
#
# COMPACT_ATOMS: atom_id res chain seq x y z
N MET A 1 -8.41 13.56 -35.39
CA MET A 1 -7.09 13.40 -34.74
C MET A 1 -7.17 13.07 -33.24
N SER A 2 -8.36 13.04 -32.58
CA SER A 2 -8.47 12.74 -31.13
C SER A 2 -8.64 11.27 -30.75
N GLN A 3 -8.81 10.33 -31.71
CA GLN A 3 -9.06 8.91 -31.41
C GLN A 3 -7.79 8.09 -31.12
N ASN A 4 -6.61 8.51 -31.62
CA ASN A 4 -5.37 7.76 -31.43
C ASN A 4 -4.87 7.79 -29.97
N HIS A 5 -4.91 8.93 -29.29
CA HIS A 5 -4.40 9.01 -27.90
C HIS A 5 -5.20 8.18 -26.90
N ILE A 6 -6.52 8.04 -27.07
CA ILE A 6 -7.34 7.22 -26.17
C ILE A 6 -7.03 5.73 -26.37
N GLN A 7 -6.86 5.29 -27.62
CA GLN A 7 -6.48 3.91 -27.92
C GLN A 7 -5.06 3.59 -27.42
N GLU A 8 -4.13 4.53 -27.55
CA GLU A 8 -2.74 4.39 -27.09
C GLU A 8 -2.66 4.32 -25.55
N HIS A 9 -3.46 5.11 -24.83
CA HIS A 9 -3.57 5.00 -23.37
C HIS A 9 -4.22 3.68 -22.92
N ILE A 10 -5.25 3.19 -23.63
CA ILE A 10 -5.89 1.90 -23.33
C ILE A 10 -4.91 0.75 -23.57
N ASP A 11 -4.13 0.77 -24.64
CA ASP A 11 -3.10 -0.24 -24.92
C ASP A 11 -1.95 -0.19 -23.91
N LEU A 12 -1.55 1.00 -23.44
CA LEU A 12 -0.54 1.13 -22.39
C LEU A 12 -1.01 0.56 -21.05
N ILE A 13 -2.26 0.81 -20.67
CA ILE A 13 -2.87 0.25 -19.45
C ILE A 13 -3.02 -1.27 -19.58
N ALA A 14 -3.49 -1.77 -20.73
CA ALA A 14 -3.66 -3.21 -20.98
C ALA A 14 -2.31 -3.96 -20.98
N LYS A 15 -1.26 -3.34 -21.53
CA LYS A 15 0.09 -3.91 -21.55
C LYS A 15 0.73 -3.93 -20.17
N HIS A 16 0.51 -2.90 -19.36
CA HIS A 16 0.98 -2.87 -17.97
C HIS A 16 0.26 -3.90 -17.10
N GLU A 17 -1.05 -4.12 -17.32
CA GLU A 17 -1.81 -5.19 -16.67
C GLU A 17 -1.31 -6.59 -17.10
N GLN A 18 -0.99 -6.78 -18.39
CA GLN A 18 -0.46 -8.04 -18.93
C GLN A 18 0.95 -8.37 -18.43
N ASP A 19 1.87 -7.40 -18.35
CA ASP A 19 3.22 -7.62 -17.81
C ASP A 19 3.17 -7.95 -16.30
N PHE A 20 2.20 -7.39 -15.57
CA PHE A 20 1.95 -7.75 -14.17
C PHE A 20 1.40 -9.19 -14.01
N LEU A 21 0.64 -9.68 -14.99
CA LEU A 21 0.10 -11.04 -15.00
C LEU A 21 1.12 -12.08 -15.47
N LEU A 22 2.01 -11.72 -16.41
CA LEU A 22 3.01 -12.62 -17.00
C LEU A 22 4.21 -12.87 -16.07
N HIS A 23 4.51 -11.96 -15.15
CA HIS A 23 5.63 -12.10 -14.21
C HIS A 23 5.31 -12.79 -12.88
N ARG A 24 4.08 -13.27 -12.66
CA ARG A 24 3.78 -14.07 -11.46
C ARG A 24 4.37 -15.47 -11.59
N THR A 25 5.51 -15.69 -10.96
CA THR A 25 5.96 -17.05 -10.67
C THR A 25 4.88 -17.79 -9.87
N SER A 26 4.69 -19.08 -10.14
CA SER A 26 3.68 -19.92 -9.46
C SER A 26 3.78 -19.85 -7.93
N ALA A 27 4.99 -19.58 -7.41
CA ALA A 27 5.27 -19.34 -6.00
C ALA A 27 4.66 -18.03 -5.46
N GLU A 28 4.66 -16.94 -6.21
CA GLU A 28 4.05 -15.67 -5.80
C GLU A 28 2.52 -15.78 -5.76
N ARG A 29 1.93 -16.50 -6.72
CA ARG A 29 0.48 -16.75 -6.73
C ARG A 29 0.04 -17.62 -5.55
N LEU A 30 0.85 -18.62 -5.19
CA LEU A 30 0.62 -19.45 -4.02
C LEU A 30 0.80 -18.64 -2.72
N GLY A 31 1.84 -17.82 -2.61
CA GLY A 31 2.07 -16.93 -1.47
C GLY A 31 0.98 -15.87 -1.28
N ASP A 32 0.43 -15.34 -2.39
CA ASP A 32 -0.67 -14.38 -2.36
C ASP A 32 -2.03 -15.02 -2.00
N SER A 33 -2.23 -16.29 -2.32
CA SER A 33 -3.40 -17.05 -1.85
C SER A 33 -3.27 -17.44 -0.38
N ILE A 34 -2.14 -18.05 -0.01
CA ILE A 34 -1.88 -18.55 1.35
C ILE A 34 -1.97 -17.44 2.37
N ALA A 35 -1.35 -16.28 2.12
CA ALA A 35 -1.38 -15.23 3.12
C ALA A 35 -2.62 -14.32 3.05
N GLY A 36 -3.49 -14.51 2.03
CA GLY A 36 -4.86 -13.97 2.05
C GLY A 36 -5.75 -14.86 2.93
N PHE A 37 -5.47 -16.16 2.91
CA PHE A 37 -6.08 -17.14 3.79
C PHE A 37 -5.57 -17.04 5.23
N ALA A 38 -4.27 -16.83 5.47
CA ALA A 38 -3.69 -16.69 6.81
C ALA A 38 -4.22 -15.47 7.59
N GLY A 39 -4.64 -14.41 6.89
CA GLY A 39 -5.29 -13.24 7.50
C GLY A 39 -6.81 -13.37 7.69
N SER A 40 -7.39 -14.53 7.37
CA SER A 40 -8.85 -14.72 7.35
C SER A 40 -9.36 -15.43 8.61
N LEU A 41 -10.54 -15.04 9.10
CA LEU A 41 -11.23 -15.69 10.20
C LEU A 41 -11.36 -17.23 10.07
N PRO A 42 -11.65 -17.82 8.88
CA PRO A 42 -11.76 -19.28 8.75
C PRO A 42 -10.45 -20.02 8.98
N PHE A 43 -9.28 -19.42 8.74
CA PHE A 43 -7.99 -20.01 9.06
C PHE A 43 -7.86 -20.30 10.56
N VAL A 44 -8.25 -19.33 11.40
CA VAL A 44 -8.24 -19.46 12.86
C VAL A 44 -9.19 -20.56 13.32
N CYS A 45 -10.40 -20.63 12.75
CA CYS A 45 -11.37 -21.68 13.09
C CYS A 45 -10.85 -23.09 12.74
N ILE A 46 -10.18 -23.25 11.59
CA ILE A 46 -9.59 -24.53 11.19
C ILE A 46 -8.47 -24.94 12.15
N HIS A 47 -7.58 -24.02 12.54
CA HIS A 47 -6.52 -24.31 13.51
C HIS A 47 -7.09 -24.73 14.87
N LEU A 48 -8.11 -24.02 15.34
CA LEU A 48 -8.77 -24.36 16.59
C LEU A 48 -9.41 -25.76 16.53
N ALA A 49 -10.03 -26.12 15.41
CA ALA A 49 -10.60 -27.45 15.20
C ALA A 49 -9.51 -28.55 15.15
N ILE A 50 -8.38 -28.28 14.50
CA ILE A 50 -7.23 -29.20 14.46
C ILE A 50 -6.67 -29.42 15.87
N PHE A 51 -6.46 -28.35 16.65
CA PHE A 51 -5.95 -28.45 18.02
C PHE A 51 -6.92 -29.18 18.94
N ALA A 52 -8.22 -28.87 18.85
CA ALA A 52 -9.26 -29.58 19.60
C ALA A 52 -9.31 -31.07 19.21
N GLY A 53 -9.22 -31.38 17.90
CA GLY A 53 -9.17 -32.76 17.39
C GLY A 53 -7.93 -33.52 17.87
N TRP A 54 -6.75 -32.89 17.86
CA TRP A 54 -5.50 -33.49 18.35
C TRP A 54 -5.56 -33.78 19.84
N MET A 55 -6.09 -32.84 20.62
CA MET A 55 -6.28 -33.01 22.07
C MET A 55 -7.29 -34.12 22.36
N ALA A 56 -8.42 -34.16 21.66
CA ALA A 56 -9.41 -35.23 21.79
C ALA A 56 -8.82 -36.61 21.41
N PHE A 57 -8.08 -36.70 20.32
CA PHE A 57 -7.44 -37.95 19.88
C PHE A 57 -6.41 -38.48 20.90
N ASN A 58 -5.58 -37.60 21.46
CA ASN A 58 -4.58 -37.98 22.45
C ASN A 58 -5.16 -38.24 23.85
N THR A 59 -6.31 -37.63 24.21
CA THR A 59 -6.97 -37.86 25.52
C THR A 59 -7.93 -39.06 25.51
N VAL A 60 -8.56 -39.36 24.38
CA VAL A 60 -9.51 -40.49 24.22
C VAL A 60 -8.77 -41.79 23.87
N SER A 61 -7.46 -41.74 23.60
CA SER A 61 -6.63 -42.93 23.38
C SER A 61 -6.68 -43.86 24.60
N SER A 62 -7.44 -44.94 24.45
CA SER A 62 -7.74 -45.98 25.43
C SER A 62 -6.47 -46.62 26.03
N PRO A 63 -6.49 -47.11 27.29
CA PRO A 63 -5.32 -47.62 28.04
C PRO A 63 -4.42 -48.68 27.37
N HIS A 64 -4.85 -49.27 26.24
CA HIS A 64 -4.06 -50.23 25.46
C HIS A 64 -3.20 -49.63 24.33
N LEU A 65 -3.40 -48.36 23.98
CA LEU A 65 -2.59 -47.66 22.96
C LEU A 65 -1.63 -46.68 23.65
N ARG A 66 -0.35 -46.77 23.31
CA ARG A 66 0.68 -45.85 23.82
C ARG A 66 0.33 -44.44 23.36
N HIS A 67 0.11 -43.52 24.30
CA HIS A 67 -0.15 -42.11 24.02
C HIS A 67 0.93 -41.55 23.09
N PHE A 68 0.52 -41.03 21.93
CA PHE A 68 1.43 -40.52 20.90
C PHE A 68 2.05 -39.18 21.34
N ASP A 69 1.24 -38.29 21.91
CA ASP A 69 1.66 -36.99 22.45
C ASP A 69 0.99 -36.75 23.82
N PRO A 70 1.55 -37.30 24.92
CA PRO A 70 0.97 -37.12 26.25
C PRO A 70 1.03 -35.65 26.69
N PRO A 71 0.09 -35.19 27.55
CA PRO A 71 0.12 -33.85 28.12
C PRO A 71 1.48 -33.63 28.82
N PRO A 72 2.22 -32.55 28.49
CA PRO A 72 1.75 -31.26 27.98
C PRO A 72 1.73 -31.05 26.44
N TYR A 73 1.70 -32.11 25.61
CA TYR A 73 1.64 -32.05 24.13
C TYR A 73 2.87 -31.40 23.46
N SER A 74 4.05 -31.96 23.70
CA SER A 74 5.31 -31.40 23.21
C SER A 74 5.41 -31.42 21.68
N LEU A 75 4.85 -32.43 21.00
CA LEU A 75 4.90 -32.51 19.55
C LEU A 75 4.01 -31.46 18.91
N LEU A 76 2.76 -31.32 19.39
CA LEU A 76 1.86 -30.25 18.95
C LEU A 76 2.52 -28.87 19.11
N GLY A 77 3.11 -28.61 20.29
CA GLY A 77 3.76 -27.33 20.57
C GLY A 77 4.89 -26.99 19.60
N THR A 78 5.73 -27.98 19.24
CA THR A 78 6.82 -27.75 18.28
C THR A 78 6.33 -27.47 16.86
N ILE A 79 5.30 -28.20 16.39
CA ILE A 79 4.70 -27.98 15.07
C ILE A 79 4.08 -26.58 14.99
N VAL A 80 3.30 -26.20 16.00
CA VAL A 80 2.66 -24.88 16.08
C VAL A 80 3.70 -23.75 16.13
N ALA A 81 4.81 -23.93 16.86
CA ALA A 81 5.87 -22.94 16.91
C ALA A 81 6.53 -22.71 15.53
N ILE A 82 6.80 -23.78 14.77
CA ILE A 82 7.35 -23.68 13.42
C ILE A 82 6.34 -22.99 12.48
N GLU A 83 5.07 -23.39 12.55
CA GLU A 83 4.00 -22.78 11.78
C GLU A 83 3.87 -21.27 12.07
N ALA A 84 3.91 -20.87 13.35
CA ALA A 84 3.84 -19.47 13.75
C ALA A 84 5.00 -18.64 13.16
N ILE A 85 6.23 -19.18 13.14
CA ILE A 85 7.39 -18.50 12.53
C ILE A 85 7.19 -18.32 11.02
N LEU A 86 6.69 -19.35 10.34
CA LEU A 86 6.41 -19.28 8.89
C LEU A 86 5.33 -18.23 8.59
N LEU A 87 4.25 -18.20 9.38
CA LEU A 87 3.18 -17.21 9.24
C LEU A 87 3.70 -15.79 9.49
N ALA A 88 4.48 -15.58 10.55
CA ALA A 88 5.08 -14.28 10.86
C ALA A 88 5.97 -13.78 9.72
N SER A 89 6.82 -14.66 9.15
CA SER A 89 7.65 -14.35 7.99
C SER A 89 6.81 -13.97 6.75
N MET A 90 5.75 -14.74 6.46
CA MET A 90 4.82 -14.42 5.37
C MET A 90 4.12 -13.06 5.57
N ILE A 91 3.70 -12.75 6.80
CA ILE A 91 3.07 -11.47 7.15
C ILE A 91 4.07 -10.33 6.95
N LEU A 92 5.31 -10.45 7.45
CA LEU A 92 6.36 -9.45 7.26
C LEU A 92 6.66 -9.21 5.78
N MET A 93 6.74 -10.28 4.99
CA MET A 93 6.96 -10.16 3.55
C MET A 93 5.80 -9.44 2.86
N ARG A 94 4.55 -9.65 3.30
CA ARG A 94 3.40 -8.89 2.81
C ARG A 94 3.44 -7.43 3.22
N GLN A 95 3.76 -7.15 4.48
CA GLN A 95 3.91 -5.79 4.98
C GLN A 95 4.98 -5.04 4.20
N SER A 96 6.13 -5.66 3.95
CA SER A 96 7.20 -5.08 3.11
C SER A 96 6.71 -4.79 1.68
N ARG A 97 6.00 -5.72 1.04
CA ARG A 97 5.43 -5.50 -0.31
C ARG A 97 4.38 -4.38 -0.33
N MET A 98 3.50 -4.33 0.68
CA MET A 98 2.49 -3.27 0.78
C MET A 98 3.13 -1.90 1.06
N SER A 99 4.15 -1.85 1.91
CA SER A 99 4.91 -0.62 2.20
C SER A 99 5.56 -0.07 0.95
N ARG A 100 6.26 -0.92 0.17
CA ARG A 100 6.91 -0.46 -1.08
C ARG A 100 5.91 0.10 -2.08
N ARG A 101 4.73 -0.53 -2.21
CA ARG A 101 3.64 -0.01 -3.06
C ARG A 101 3.05 1.29 -2.53
N ALA A 102 2.97 1.45 -1.21
CA ALA A 102 2.53 2.70 -0.59
C ALA A 102 3.54 3.82 -0.90
N ASP A 103 4.84 3.57 -0.75
CA ASP A 103 5.90 4.54 -1.06
C ASP A 103 5.86 4.97 -2.54
N GLU A 104 5.71 4.01 -3.46
CA GLU A 104 5.55 4.28 -4.90
C GLU A 104 4.30 5.15 -5.18
N ARG A 105 3.16 4.83 -4.56
CA ARG A 105 1.93 5.59 -4.70
C ARG A 105 2.07 7.01 -4.14
N ASP A 106 2.74 7.16 -3.00
CA ASP A 106 2.93 8.44 -2.36
C ASP A 106 3.86 9.35 -3.19
N HIS A 107 4.88 8.77 -3.85
CA HIS A 107 5.72 9.49 -4.80
C HIS A 107 4.93 9.96 -6.04
N LEU A 108 4.07 9.09 -6.60
CA LEU A 108 3.19 9.47 -7.72
C LEU A 108 2.19 10.56 -7.31
N MET A 109 1.62 10.46 -6.11
CA MET A 109 0.70 11.45 -5.55
C MET A 109 1.37 12.82 -5.44
N LEU A 110 2.62 12.85 -4.96
CA LEU A 110 3.41 14.08 -4.89
C LEU A 110 3.60 14.71 -6.28
N GLN A 111 3.95 13.91 -7.30
CA GLN A 111 4.12 14.43 -8.66
C GLN A 111 2.82 15.02 -9.22
N ILE A 112 1.68 14.35 -9.01
CA ILE A 112 0.36 14.85 -9.43
C ILE A 112 0.02 16.15 -8.70
N LEU A 113 0.28 16.22 -7.40
CA LEU A 113 0.03 17.43 -6.60
C LEU A 113 0.84 18.62 -7.13
N LEU A 114 2.12 18.41 -7.43
CA LEU A 114 3.00 19.45 -7.98
C LEU A 114 2.59 19.90 -9.37
N LEU A 115 2.13 18.97 -10.22
CA LEU A 115 1.59 19.33 -11.53
C LEU A 115 0.30 20.14 -11.38
N THR A 116 -0.59 19.71 -10.49
CA THR A 116 -1.85 20.39 -10.19
C THR A 116 -1.59 21.80 -9.66
N GLU A 117 -0.61 21.96 -8.76
CA GLU A 117 -0.19 23.26 -8.25
C GLU A 117 0.26 24.17 -9.40
N LYS A 118 1.14 23.72 -10.29
CA LYS A 118 1.58 24.48 -11.46
C LYS A 118 0.42 24.89 -12.37
N GLU A 119 -0.52 23.97 -12.63
CA GLU A 119 -1.71 24.26 -13.42
C GLU A 119 -2.60 25.33 -12.76
N ILE A 120 -2.80 25.24 -11.43
CA ILE A 120 -3.55 26.24 -10.66
C ILE A 120 -2.84 27.60 -10.71
N THR A 121 -1.53 27.64 -10.51
CA THR A 121 -0.70 28.85 -10.59
C THR A 121 -0.83 29.51 -11.97
N ALA A 122 -0.78 28.71 -13.04
CA ALA A 122 -0.96 29.20 -14.41
C ALA A 122 -2.37 29.77 -14.63
N VAL A 123 -3.41 29.08 -14.14
CA VAL A 123 -4.80 29.56 -14.21
C VAL A 123 -4.95 30.88 -13.44
N LEU A 124 -4.40 30.97 -12.23
CA LEU A 124 -4.44 32.18 -11.41
C LEU A 124 -3.73 33.36 -12.10
N GLY A 125 -2.62 33.09 -12.78
CA GLY A 125 -1.92 34.08 -13.59
C GLY A 125 -2.75 34.60 -14.77
N VAL A 126 -3.54 33.73 -15.42
CA VAL A 126 -4.48 34.13 -16.48
C VAL A 126 -5.65 34.94 -15.90
N ASP A 127 -6.25 34.48 -14.79
CA ASP A 127 -7.36 35.17 -14.13
C ASP A 127 -6.95 36.57 -13.65
N ARG A 128 -5.73 36.73 -13.15
CA ARG A 128 -5.19 38.04 -12.77
C ARG A 128 -5.06 38.98 -13.98
N GLN A 129 -4.52 38.48 -15.11
CA GLN A 129 -4.44 39.27 -16.34
C GLN A 129 -5.82 39.67 -16.86
N ILE A 130 -6.82 38.80 -16.71
CA ILE A 130 -8.21 39.13 -17.04
C ILE A 130 -8.71 40.22 -16.08
N ALA A 131 -8.58 40.06 -14.76
CA ALA A 131 -8.99 41.03 -13.76
C ALA A 131 -8.42 42.44 -14.01
N GLU A 132 -7.15 42.54 -14.42
CA GLU A 132 -6.51 43.80 -14.82
C GLU A 132 -7.23 44.45 -16.02
N ARG A 133 -7.57 43.66 -17.06
CA ARG A 133 -8.23 44.16 -18.27
C ARG A 133 -9.67 44.62 -18.05
N ILE A 134 -10.43 43.98 -17.15
CA ILE A 134 -11.80 44.37 -16.79
C ILE A 134 -11.87 45.46 -15.71
N GLY A 135 -10.72 45.97 -15.25
CA GLY A 135 -10.64 47.10 -14.31
C GLY A 135 -10.83 46.71 -12.83
N LEU A 136 -10.77 45.42 -12.49
CA LEU A 136 -10.85 44.91 -11.12
C LEU A 136 -9.48 44.99 -10.42
N GLN A 137 -8.95 46.22 -10.33
CA GLN A 137 -7.61 46.51 -9.79
C GLN A 137 -7.40 45.97 -8.36
N GLN A 138 -8.46 45.90 -7.54
CA GLN A 138 -8.40 45.37 -6.17
C GLN A 138 -8.09 43.87 -6.11
N VAL A 139 -8.65 43.07 -7.03
CA VAL A 139 -8.39 41.63 -7.11
C VAL A 139 -7.07 41.37 -7.81
N ALA A 140 -6.78 42.16 -8.85
CA ALA A 140 -5.50 42.09 -9.56
C ALA A 140 -4.30 42.37 -8.65
N HIS A 141 -4.40 43.33 -7.72
CA HIS A 141 -3.31 43.70 -6.81
C HIS A 141 -3.46 43.10 -5.40
N ASP A 142 -4.30 42.08 -5.24
CA ASP A 142 -4.38 41.38 -3.95
C ASP A 142 -3.07 40.64 -3.71
N ARG A 143 -2.39 41.01 -2.62
CA ARG A 143 -1.08 40.48 -2.24
C ARG A 143 -1.13 38.96 -1.98
N ASN A 144 -2.25 38.44 -1.48
CA ASN A 144 -2.40 37.00 -1.24
C ASN A 144 -2.51 36.23 -2.56
N ILE A 145 -3.28 36.76 -3.52
CA ILE A 145 -3.44 36.16 -4.85
C ILE A 145 -2.12 36.22 -5.64
N GLU A 146 -1.39 37.32 -5.52
CA GLU A 146 -0.07 37.46 -6.13
C GLU A 146 0.91 36.40 -5.62
N GLN A 147 0.96 36.17 -4.31
CA GLN A 147 1.81 35.14 -3.71
C GLN A 147 1.43 33.73 -4.18
N LEU A 148 0.13 33.42 -4.28
CA LEU A 148 -0.34 32.13 -4.78
C LEU A 148 -0.09 31.91 -6.28
N SER A 149 0.07 33.00 -7.05
CA SER A 149 0.35 32.95 -8.50
C SER A 149 1.85 32.84 -8.83
N GLN A 150 2.70 32.88 -7.81
CA GLN A 150 4.13 32.65 -7.97
C GLN A 150 4.41 31.15 -7.85
N ASP A 151 5.33 30.64 -8.67
CA ASP A 151 5.76 29.25 -8.55
C ASP A 151 6.36 29.00 -7.17
N THR A 152 5.74 28.10 -6.40
CA THR A 152 6.34 27.58 -5.19
C THR A 152 7.47 26.62 -5.57
N SER A 153 8.71 27.00 -5.26
CA SER A 153 9.85 26.09 -5.43
C SER A 153 9.76 24.93 -4.44
N ILE A 154 9.82 23.70 -4.96
CA ILE A 154 9.83 22.47 -4.14
C ILE A 154 11.05 22.46 -3.22
N ASP A 155 12.20 22.91 -3.72
CA ASP A 155 13.44 23.00 -2.95
C ASP A 155 13.31 23.98 -1.79
N ASP A 156 12.60 25.10 -1.97
CA ASP A 156 12.37 26.09 -0.91
C ASP A 156 11.46 25.54 0.18
N VAL A 157 10.42 24.79 -0.20
CA VAL A 157 9.53 24.11 0.76
C VAL A 157 10.27 23.00 1.51
N ALA A 158 11.02 22.17 0.80
CA ALA A 158 11.81 21.09 1.40
C ALA A 158 12.88 21.63 2.37
N GLN A 159 13.56 22.70 1.98
CA GLN A 159 14.55 23.38 2.82
C GLN A 159 13.90 24.04 4.03
N THR A 160 12.76 24.73 3.86
CA THR A 160 12.00 25.34 4.97
C THR A 160 11.53 24.29 5.97
N ILE A 161 11.02 23.15 5.49
CA ILE A 161 10.61 22.04 6.37
C ILE A 161 11.82 21.49 7.12
N LYS A 162 12.95 21.26 6.44
CA LYS A 162 14.18 20.76 7.06
C LYS A 162 14.73 21.72 8.12
N ASP A 163 14.66 23.01 7.87
CA ASP A 163 15.16 24.04 8.78
C ASP A 163 14.19 24.29 9.96
N THR A 164 12.92 23.93 9.82
CA THR A 164 11.88 24.08 10.86
C THR A 164 11.69 22.83 11.71
N LEU A 165 12.05 21.65 11.20
CA LEU A 165 12.02 20.39 11.96
C LEU A 165 13.18 20.37 12.97
N PRO A 166 12.93 20.13 14.27
CA PRO A 166 14.01 19.89 15.22
C PRO A 166 14.77 18.63 14.77
N SER A 167 16.07 18.79 14.58
CA SER A 167 17.00 17.68 14.33
C SER A 167 17.12 16.84 15.60
N ASP A 168 16.27 15.82 15.71
CA ASP A 168 16.39 14.71 16.67
C ASP A 168 17.07 13.50 16.01
#